data_AF-A0A848CFV4-F1
#
_entry.id   AF-A0A848CFV4-F1
#
_cell.length_a   1.000
_cell.length_b   1.000
_cell.length_c   1.000
_cell.angle_alpha   90.00
_cell.angle_beta   90.00
_cell.angle_gamma   90.00
#
_symmetry.space_group_name_H-M   'P 1'
#
loop_
_entity.id
_entity.type
_entity.pdbx_description
1 polymer ?
#
loop_
_entity_poly.entity_id
_entity_poly.type
_entity_poly.pdbx_seq_one_letter_code
_entity_poly.pdbx_strand_id
1 'polypeptide(L)'
;MSDVPLPADWYESHVMGAADPLWQWDVHSDRIVLSPEAANLLQGGAGNGYRGECGAFCDGLAEDRQESVRQLFGSLRRSSFDSAMEILQTVGEDIICCRAIVLERFSCGTPRLLVGALTRLDGRGWLHETGAEGRWVYDCAREEYTLDRNCARLLRLPDSVGLRLPRQTIRDMLGADAARFFSSRFSRLLNARDHDGSFVERVLLHLPDGSRKNFLVSGTLVGHDDSGQPVYVTGNLVQRGGEEPQEALSSKSCEISLMALFGSGDGLWDWNMETNTIYYSPRYTAMLGYDRSTFGNTFESWRDKLHPDERPAILKRQMDIIMSPRYGDSYEHSFRMRKADGTYCWILSRARVLRRNAHGRATRLIGLHTDITTTQGERDRLAEMIEYDPLTDVHSLVYFHNELDRLDMQPDKVVSIISCDVNGLKLINDYLGHDTGNSMLQTAARLLRSSLRSTDCVARLGGGEFAVLLPRCNLRDAARVLEKIRAVFRHYNEHSGNVPVIMSFGLSGAEEAPSLREALALADRRMLHEKHGSRLVSGHAIKAWIEKRKDCVVSLEESRYDG
;
A
#
# COMPACT_ATOMS: atom_id res chain seq x y z
N MET A 1 -16.55 10.17 -24.86
CA MET A 1 -17.33 11.40 -24.59
C MET A 1 -17.67 11.39 -23.10
N SER A 2 -17.40 12.53 -22.45
CA SER A 2 -17.63 12.89 -21.05
C SER A 2 -17.03 11.99 -19.95
N ASP A 3 -15.81 12.34 -19.51
CA ASP A 3 -15.34 12.22 -18.12
C ASP A 3 -16.23 13.07 -17.21
N VAL A 4 -17.44 12.59 -16.92
CA VAL A 4 -18.32 13.21 -15.94
C VAL A 4 -18.56 12.16 -14.86
N PRO A 5 -18.19 12.42 -13.59
CA PRO A 5 -18.63 11.58 -12.49
C PRO A 5 -20.15 11.39 -12.62
N LEU A 6 -20.65 10.17 -12.41
CA LEU A 6 -22.10 9.91 -12.44
C LEU A 6 -22.80 11.02 -11.63
N PRO A 7 -23.75 11.77 -12.22
CA PRO A 7 -24.31 12.95 -11.57
C PRO A 7 -24.88 12.55 -10.21
N ALA A 8 -24.74 13.41 -9.20
CA ALA A 8 -25.24 13.17 -7.85
C ALA A 8 -26.70 12.66 -7.85
N ASP A 9 -27.51 13.13 -8.80
CA ASP A 9 -28.90 12.71 -9.05
C ASP A 9 -29.08 11.19 -9.31
N TRP A 10 -28.08 10.51 -9.88
CA TRP A 10 -28.12 9.07 -10.10
C TRP A 10 -28.10 8.31 -8.77
N TYR A 11 -27.17 8.63 -7.87
CA TYR A 11 -27.10 7.97 -6.57
C TYR A 11 -28.28 8.34 -5.65
N GLU A 12 -28.75 9.59 -5.69
CA GLU A 12 -29.89 10.04 -4.88
C GLU A 12 -31.18 9.24 -5.19
N SER A 13 -31.46 8.99 -6.48
CA SER A 13 -32.62 8.20 -6.88
C SER A 13 -32.54 6.72 -6.44
N HIS A 14 -31.33 6.16 -6.32
CA HIS A 14 -31.11 4.78 -5.86
C HIS A 14 -31.21 4.66 -4.34
N VAL A 15 -30.78 5.67 -3.59
CA VAL A 15 -30.93 5.71 -2.13
C VAL A 15 -32.41 5.81 -1.76
N MET A 16 -33.18 6.66 -2.44
CA MET A 16 -34.60 6.85 -2.14
C MET A 16 -35.49 5.64 -2.50
N GLY A 17 -35.06 4.81 -3.45
CA GLY A 17 -35.77 3.60 -3.88
C GLY A 17 -35.27 2.30 -3.23
N ALA A 18 -34.27 2.37 -2.34
CA ALA A 18 -33.72 1.20 -1.68
C ALA A 18 -34.64 0.72 -0.55
N ALA A 19 -34.81 -0.60 -0.42
CA ALA A 19 -35.46 -1.23 0.73
C ALA A 19 -34.54 -1.37 1.94
N ASP A 20 -33.24 -1.06 1.75
CA ASP A 20 -32.22 -1.10 2.78
C ASP A 20 -31.97 0.33 3.32
N PRO A 21 -31.56 0.49 4.59
CA PRO A 21 -31.27 1.78 5.23
C PRO A 21 -30.01 2.47 4.68
N LEU A 22 -30.06 2.89 3.42
CA LEU A 22 -28.99 3.57 2.70
C LEU A 22 -29.04 5.08 2.88
N TRP A 23 -27.89 5.72 2.75
CA TRP A 23 -27.73 7.16 2.77
C TRP A 23 -26.59 7.64 1.87
N GLN A 24 -26.66 8.92 1.49
CA GLN A 24 -25.63 9.65 0.76
C GLN A 24 -25.50 11.05 1.36
N TRP A 25 -24.28 11.57 1.42
CA TRP A 25 -24.03 12.93 1.87
C TRP A 25 -22.96 13.63 1.03
N ASP A 26 -23.33 14.77 0.43
CA ASP A 26 -22.41 15.72 -0.16
C ASP A 26 -22.01 16.74 0.92
N VAL A 27 -20.77 16.65 1.39
CA VAL A 27 -20.23 17.44 2.50
C VAL A 27 -20.05 18.91 2.14
N HIS A 28 -19.91 19.22 0.85
CA HIS A 28 -19.66 20.57 0.37
C HIS A 28 -20.92 21.43 0.39
N SER A 29 -22.01 20.86 -0.13
CA SER A 29 -23.33 21.47 -0.19
C SER A 29 -24.17 21.19 1.05
N ASP A 30 -23.62 20.46 2.02
CA ASP A 30 -24.30 19.90 3.19
C ASP A 30 -25.55 19.08 2.86
N ARG A 31 -25.66 18.55 1.65
CA ARG A 31 -26.88 17.91 1.17
C ARG A 31 -26.85 16.42 1.46
N ILE A 32 -27.81 15.95 2.26
CA ILE A 32 -27.97 14.55 2.64
C ILE A 32 -29.24 13.96 2.01
N VAL A 33 -29.13 12.70 1.59
CA VAL A 33 -30.25 11.88 1.12
C VAL A 33 -30.29 10.60 1.95
N LEU A 34 -31.46 10.32 2.52
CA LEU A 34 -31.73 9.15 3.35
C LEU A 34 -32.88 8.36 2.73
N SER A 35 -32.68 7.05 2.57
CA SER A 35 -33.79 6.12 2.34
C SER A 35 -34.83 6.23 3.48
N PRO A 36 -36.10 5.83 3.24
CA PRO A 36 -37.10 5.77 4.30
C PRO A 36 -36.61 4.99 5.53
N GLU A 37 -35.96 3.85 5.32
CA GLU A 37 -35.43 3.00 6.38
C GLU A 37 -34.27 3.68 7.13
N ALA A 38 -33.37 4.39 6.44
CA ALA A 38 -32.30 5.15 7.10
C ALA A 38 -32.84 6.33 7.91
N ALA A 39 -33.82 7.07 7.38
CA ALA A 39 -34.48 8.16 8.09
C ALA A 39 -35.18 7.65 9.36
N ASN A 40 -35.85 6.51 9.27
CA ASN A 40 -36.52 5.87 10.42
C ASN A 40 -35.55 5.52 11.53
N LEU A 41 -34.38 4.98 11.19
CA LEU A 41 -33.36 4.60 12.17
C LEU A 41 -32.84 5.81 12.95
N LEU A 42 -32.62 6.93 12.28
CA LEU A 42 -32.11 8.14 12.93
C LEU A 42 -33.23 8.87 13.71
N GLN A 43 -34.45 8.91 13.20
CA GLN A 43 -35.59 9.61 13.81
C GLN A 43 -36.27 8.83 14.95
N GLY A 44 -36.21 7.50 14.94
CA GLY A 44 -36.87 6.66 15.95
C GLY A 44 -38.37 6.42 15.70
N GLY A 45 -38.85 6.60 14.46
CA GLY A 45 -40.27 6.47 14.11
C GLY A 45 -40.50 6.27 12.60
N ALA A 46 -41.76 6.24 12.15
CA ALA A 46 -42.14 6.12 10.74
C ALA A 46 -41.93 7.45 10.00
N GLY A 47 -40.72 7.68 9.54
CA GLY A 47 -40.33 8.72 8.60
C GLY A 47 -40.55 8.32 7.13
N ASN A 48 -40.71 9.34 6.30
CA ASN A 48 -40.49 9.22 4.86
C ASN A 48 -39.00 9.51 4.60
N GLY A 49 -38.44 8.96 3.51
CA GLY A 49 -37.07 9.27 3.10
C GLY A 49 -36.81 10.79 3.07
N TYR A 50 -35.59 11.21 3.40
CA TYR A 50 -35.25 12.61 3.56
C TYR A 50 -34.30 13.09 2.45
N ARG A 51 -34.52 14.30 1.94
CA ARG A 51 -33.64 14.99 1.00
C ARG A 51 -33.57 16.46 1.37
N GLY A 52 -32.41 16.93 1.79
CA GLY A 52 -32.25 18.30 2.28
C GLY A 52 -30.88 18.54 2.89
N GLU A 53 -30.75 19.58 3.70
CA GLU A 53 -29.51 19.90 4.40
C GLU A 53 -29.33 18.99 5.63
N CYS A 54 -28.12 18.47 5.86
CA CYS A 54 -27.82 17.61 6.99
C CYS A 54 -28.01 18.35 8.31
N GLY A 55 -27.64 19.63 8.37
CA GLY A 55 -27.93 20.48 9.54
C GLY A 55 -29.43 20.56 9.85
N ALA A 56 -30.25 20.84 8.85
CA ALA A 56 -31.71 20.95 9.01
C ALA A 56 -32.36 19.61 9.38
N PHE A 57 -31.83 18.48 8.89
CA PHE A 57 -32.26 17.16 9.33
C PHE A 57 -31.99 16.95 10.82
N CYS A 58 -30.77 17.23 11.27
CA CYS A 58 -30.38 17.11 12.66
C CYS A 58 -31.21 18.02 13.58
N ASP A 59 -31.51 19.25 13.14
CA ASP A 59 -32.33 20.20 13.89
C ASP A 59 -33.78 19.76 14.06
N GLY A 60 -34.29 18.92 13.16
CA GLY A 60 -35.63 18.33 13.22
C GLY A 60 -35.74 17.05 14.05
N LEU A 61 -34.62 16.54 14.60
CA LEU A 61 -34.63 15.36 15.48
C LEU A 61 -35.06 15.72 16.91
N ALA A 62 -35.54 14.73 17.66
CA ALA A 62 -35.79 14.88 19.09
C ALA A 62 -34.47 15.21 19.84
N GLU A 63 -34.58 15.98 20.94
CA GLU A 63 -33.42 16.51 21.68
C GLU A 63 -32.44 15.41 22.15
N ASP A 64 -32.95 14.21 22.47
CA ASP A 64 -32.17 13.05 22.91
C ASP A 64 -31.39 12.34 21.79
N ARG A 65 -31.72 12.63 20.53
CA ARG A 65 -31.10 12.03 19.32
C ARG A 65 -30.25 13.03 18.54
N GLN A 66 -30.58 14.31 18.65
CA GLN A 66 -29.99 15.40 17.87
C GLN A 66 -28.46 15.48 17.98
N GLU A 67 -27.92 15.48 19.21
CA GLU A 67 -26.47 15.61 19.42
C GLU A 67 -25.72 14.38 18.92
N SER A 68 -26.25 13.19 19.13
CA SER A 68 -25.64 11.95 18.65
C SER A 68 -25.56 11.86 17.14
N VAL A 69 -26.62 12.23 16.42
CA VAL A 69 -26.61 12.22 14.95
C VAL A 69 -25.66 13.28 14.39
N ARG A 70 -25.57 14.46 15.03
CA ARG A 70 -24.54 15.46 14.69
C ARG A 70 -23.13 14.95 14.90
N GLN A 71 -22.87 14.22 15.99
CA GLN A 71 -21.57 13.61 16.24
C GLN A 71 -21.23 12.53 15.20
N LEU A 72 -22.21 11.73 14.78
CA LEU A 72 -22.03 10.71 13.74
C LEU A 72 -21.56 11.35 12.42
N PHE A 73 -22.31 12.30 11.86
CA PHE A 73 -21.94 12.97 10.62
C PHE A 73 -20.73 13.90 10.78
N GLY A 74 -20.56 14.52 11.95
CA GLY A 74 -19.36 15.29 12.28
C GLY A 74 -18.08 14.45 12.29
N SER A 75 -18.16 13.20 12.74
CA SER A 75 -17.04 12.25 12.72
C SER A 75 -16.72 11.75 11.31
N LEU A 76 -17.76 11.50 10.49
CA LEU A 76 -17.62 11.20 9.07
C LEU A 76 -16.89 12.33 8.31
N ARG A 77 -17.23 13.59 8.59
CA ARG A 77 -16.64 14.77 7.96
C ARG A 77 -15.16 14.98 8.30
N ARG A 78 -14.75 14.62 9.52
CA ARG A 78 -13.38 14.82 10.03
C ARG A 78 -12.42 13.67 9.71
N SER A 79 -12.90 12.62 9.04
CA SER A 79 -12.11 11.42 8.77
C SER A 79 -11.06 11.63 7.67
N SER A 80 -9.82 11.22 8.00
CA SER A 80 -8.66 11.24 7.11
C SER A 80 -8.31 9.87 6.50
N PHE A 81 -9.15 8.84 6.70
CA PHE A 81 -8.84 7.45 6.28
C PHE A 81 -9.24 7.15 4.83
N ASP A 82 -8.40 6.43 4.10
CA ASP A 82 -8.61 6.04 2.69
C ASP A 82 -9.53 4.81 2.48
N SER A 83 -10.12 4.27 3.55
CA SER A 83 -10.89 3.02 3.56
C SER A 83 -12.39 3.21 3.84
N ALA A 84 -13.16 2.13 3.69
CA ALA A 84 -14.52 2.07 4.23
C ALA A 84 -14.47 2.34 5.74
N MET A 85 -15.33 3.24 6.21
CA MET A 85 -15.42 3.65 7.59
C MET A 85 -16.59 2.94 8.25
N GLU A 86 -16.40 2.50 9.49
CA GLU A 86 -17.48 1.98 10.34
C GLU A 86 -17.48 2.79 11.63
N ILE A 87 -18.53 3.59 11.84
CA ILE A 87 -18.71 4.43 13.02
C ILE A 87 -19.91 3.90 13.80
N LEU A 88 -19.70 3.60 15.08
CA LEU A 88 -20.78 3.32 16.01
C LEU A 88 -21.19 4.59 16.73
N GLN A 89 -22.49 4.87 16.77
CA GLN A 89 -23.04 5.99 17.52
C GLN A 89 -24.31 5.57 18.25
N THR A 90 -24.39 5.85 19.55
CA THR A 90 -25.63 5.70 20.31
C THR A 90 -26.57 6.86 19.99
N VAL A 91 -27.72 6.58 19.38
CA VAL A 91 -28.76 7.55 18.99
C VAL A 91 -30.06 7.21 19.74
N GLY A 92 -30.39 7.99 20.78
CA GLY A 92 -31.46 7.64 21.71
C GLY A 92 -31.12 6.35 22.48
N GLU A 93 -32.04 5.38 22.50
CA GLU A 93 -31.81 4.05 23.09
C GLU A 93 -31.14 3.05 22.13
N ASP A 94 -30.99 3.42 20.86
CA ASP A 94 -30.47 2.56 19.80
C ASP A 94 -28.97 2.80 19.61
N ILE A 95 -28.17 1.74 19.48
CA ILE A 95 -26.81 1.86 18.96
C ILE A 95 -26.92 1.78 17.43
N ILE A 96 -26.32 2.68 16.67
CA ILE A 96 -26.38 2.68 15.21
C ILE A 96 -24.96 2.48 14.67
N CYS A 97 -24.77 1.44 13.86
CA CYS A 97 -23.59 1.26 13.04
C CYS A 97 -23.80 2.00 11.71
N CYS A 98 -22.91 2.94 11.44
CA CYS A 98 -22.85 3.69 10.20
C CYS A 98 -21.64 3.21 9.41
N ARG A 99 -21.88 2.51 8.31
CA ARG A 99 -20.84 2.15 7.35
C ARG A 99 -20.82 3.18 6.24
N ALA A 100 -19.69 3.82 6.00
CA ALA A 100 -19.54 4.88 5.02
C ALA A 100 -18.36 4.62 4.10
N ILE A 101 -18.49 5.01 2.84
CA ILE A 101 -17.42 5.02 1.85
C ILE A 101 -17.33 6.43 1.28
N VAL A 102 -16.11 6.96 1.20
CA VAL A 102 -15.84 8.23 0.51
C VAL A 102 -15.74 7.94 -0.99
N LEU A 103 -16.70 8.44 -1.77
CA LEU A 103 -16.73 8.33 -3.23
C LEU A 103 -15.86 9.38 -3.92
N GLU A 104 -15.82 10.60 -3.36
CA GLU A 104 -15.05 11.71 -3.90
C GLU A 104 -14.35 12.48 -2.77
N ARG A 105 -13.16 13.02 -3.05
CA ARG A 105 -12.43 13.94 -2.16
C ARG A 105 -12.15 15.27 -2.85
N PHE A 106 -11.96 16.30 -2.04
CA PHE A 106 -11.30 17.53 -2.48
C PHE A 106 -9.79 17.33 -2.65
N SER A 107 -9.14 18.21 -3.42
CA SER A 107 -7.68 18.19 -3.62
C SER A 107 -6.88 18.33 -2.31
N CYS A 108 -7.48 18.89 -1.26
CA CYS A 108 -6.92 18.99 0.09
C CYS A 108 -7.10 17.72 0.95
N GLY A 109 -7.70 16.66 0.41
CA GLY A 109 -7.85 15.37 1.09
C GLY A 109 -9.12 15.23 1.93
N THR A 110 -9.98 16.26 2.06
CA THR A 110 -11.24 16.13 2.81
C THR A 110 -12.31 15.36 2.01
N PRO A 111 -13.16 14.56 2.67
CA PRO A 111 -14.29 13.90 2.02
C PRO A 111 -15.23 14.92 1.36
N ARG A 112 -15.59 14.69 0.08
CA ARG A 112 -16.56 15.49 -0.67
C ARG A 112 -17.92 14.79 -0.76
N LEU A 113 -17.94 13.53 -1.20
CA LEU A 113 -19.15 12.74 -1.37
C LEU A 113 -19.00 11.43 -0.61
N LEU A 114 -19.94 11.13 0.30
CA LEU A 114 -19.99 9.88 1.03
C LEU A 114 -21.28 9.14 0.71
N VAL A 115 -21.20 7.81 0.70
CA VAL A 115 -22.37 6.92 0.67
C VAL A 115 -22.22 5.84 1.71
N GLY A 116 -23.33 5.35 2.22
CA GLY A 116 -23.27 4.37 3.29
C GLY A 116 -24.58 3.68 3.58
N ALA A 117 -24.52 2.83 4.60
CA ALA A 117 -25.68 2.16 5.17
C ALA A 117 -25.68 2.37 6.68
N LEU A 118 -26.88 2.49 7.25
CA LEU A 118 -27.10 2.49 8.68
C LEU A 118 -27.58 1.12 9.11
N THR A 119 -27.25 0.70 10.33
CA THR A 119 -27.74 -0.54 10.89
C THR A 119 -28.03 -0.33 12.36
N ARG A 120 -29.26 -0.63 12.79
CA ARG A 120 -29.60 -0.61 14.21
C ARG A 120 -28.97 -1.81 14.91
N LEU A 121 -28.35 -1.52 16.03
CA LEU A 121 -27.62 -2.44 16.88
C LEU A 121 -28.36 -2.63 18.20
N ASP A 122 -29.69 -2.70 18.17
CA ASP A 122 -30.46 -3.30 19.25
C ASP A 122 -30.28 -4.82 19.14
N GLY A 123 -30.04 -5.57 20.21
CA GLY A 123 -29.84 -7.04 20.15
C GLY A 123 -30.95 -7.88 19.48
N ARG A 124 -31.98 -7.22 18.93
CA ARG A 124 -33.03 -7.77 18.07
C ARG A 124 -32.83 -7.44 16.57
N GLY A 125 -32.07 -6.39 16.21
CA GLY A 125 -31.85 -5.88 14.85
C GLY A 125 -30.48 -6.20 14.21
N TRP A 126 -29.50 -6.76 14.95
CA TRP A 126 -28.22 -7.26 14.39
C TRP A 126 -28.39 -8.44 13.40
N LEU A 127 -29.61 -8.96 13.30
CA LEU A 127 -29.95 -10.29 12.82
C LEU A 127 -31.04 -10.19 11.76
N HIS A 128 -30.84 -9.35 10.75
CA HIS A 128 -31.71 -9.37 9.57
C HIS A 128 -31.53 -10.70 8.83
N GLU A 129 -32.61 -11.51 8.81
CA GLU A 129 -32.68 -12.79 8.10
C GLU A 129 -32.41 -12.56 6.61
N THR A 130 -31.19 -12.85 6.15
CA THR A 130 -30.79 -12.74 4.75
C THR A 130 -30.04 -14.00 4.34
N GLY A 131 -30.74 -14.91 3.64
CA GLY A 131 -30.15 -16.14 3.10
C GLY A 131 -30.02 -17.29 4.10
N ALA A 132 -29.20 -18.29 3.74
CA ALA A 132 -29.01 -19.55 4.48
C ALA A 132 -27.90 -19.52 5.55
N GLU A 133 -27.26 -18.37 5.74
CA GLU A 133 -26.18 -18.17 6.72
C GLU A 133 -26.75 -17.70 8.08
N GLY A 134 -26.08 -18.06 9.17
CA GLY A 134 -26.40 -17.57 10.51
C GLY A 134 -25.48 -16.41 10.92
N ARG A 135 -26.01 -15.45 11.68
CA ARG A 135 -25.24 -14.30 12.21
C ARG A 135 -25.11 -14.37 13.72
N TRP A 136 -24.00 -13.84 14.23
CA TRP A 136 -23.72 -13.77 15.65
C TRP A 136 -23.00 -12.49 16.04
N VAL A 137 -23.17 -12.11 17.30
CA VAL A 137 -22.51 -10.97 17.93
C VAL A 137 -21.97 -11.44 19.26
N TYR A 138 -20.76 -11.02 19.62
CA TYR A 138 -20.14 -11.25 20.91
C TYR A 138 -19.96 -9.91 21.62
N ASP A 139 -20.55 -9.80 22.80
CA ASP A 139 -20.38 -8.66 23.72
C ASP A 139 -19.13 -8.90 24.56
N CYS A 140 -18.11 -8.06 24.36
CA CYS A 140 -16.82 -8.20 25.04
C CYS A 140 -16.90 -7.92 26.54
N ALA A 141 -17.82 -7.03 26.97
CA ALA A 141 -17.99 -6.67 28.37
C ALA A 141 -18.77 -7.74 29.15
N ARG A 142 -19.77 -8.36 28.52
CA ARG A 142 -20.61 -9.41 29.13
C ARG A 142 -20.07 -10.82 28.92
N GLU A 143 -19.13 -10.99 27.99
CA GLU A 143 -18.67 -12.30 27.50
C GLU A 143 -19.80 -13.22 27.01
N GLU A 144 -20.76 -12.63 26.30
CA GLU A 144 -21.96 -13.31 25.81
C GLU A 144 -22.08 -13.24 24.28
N TYR A 145 -22.47 -14.35 23.66
CA TYR A 145 -22.89 -14.39 22.27
C TYR A 145 -24.38 -14.15 22.15
N THR A 146 -24.80 -13.33 21.19
CA THR A 146 -26.19 -13.22 20.72
C THR A 146 -26.27 -13.78 19.31
N LEU A 147 -27.15 -14.77 19.10
CA LEU A 147 -27.30 -15.48 17.83
C LEU A 147 -28.63 -15.14 17.15
N ASP A 148 -28.63 -15.11 15.81
CA ASP A 148 -29.88 -15.10 15.05
C ASP A 148 -30.54 -16.47 14.99
N ARG A 149 -31.79 -16.43 14.50
CA ARG A 149 -32.61 -17.61 14.31
C ARG A 149 -31.92 -18.66 13.43
N ASN A 150 -31.24 -18.22 12.37
CA ASN A 150 -30.51 -19.10 11.47
C ASN A 150 -29.31 -19.76 12.17
N CYS A 151 -28.53 -19.01 12.93
CA CYS A 151 -27.39 -19.48 13.70
C CYS A 151 -27.83 -20.45 14.80
N ALA A 152 -28.91 -20.14 15.53
CA ALA A 152 -29.52 -21.05 16.50
C ALA A 152 -29.96 -22.37 15.83
N ARG A 153 -30.62 -22.30 14.66
CA ARG A 153 -31.03 -23.48 13.90
C ARG A 153 -29.86 -24.31 13.40
N LEU A 154 -28.83 -23.66 12.85
CA LEU A 154 -27.59 -24.28 12.37
C LEU A 154 -26.85 -25.01 13.50
N LEU A 155 -26.85 -24.44 14.71
CA LEU A 155 -26.26 -25.02 15.92
C LEU A 155 -27.19 -25.99 16.68
N ARG A 156 -28.41 -26.22 16.19
CA ARG A 156 -29.42 -27.11 16.82
C ARG A 156 -29.78 -26.66 18.24
N LEU A 157 -29.89 -25.35 18.42
CA LEU A 157 -30.29 -24.69 19.65
C LEU A 157 -31.76 -24.24 19.59
N PRO A 158 -32.38 -23.87 20.73
CA PRO A 158 -33.75 -23.38 20.76
C PRO A 158 -33.96 -22.24 19.78
N ASP A 159 -35.03 -22.33 18.99
CA ASP A 159 -35.35 -21.41 17.89
C ASP A 159 -35.95 -20.09 18.41
N SER A 160 -35.13 -19.28 19.08
CA SER A 160 -35.51 -17.96 19.60
C SER A 160 -34.73 -16.84 18.92
N VAL A 161 -35.42 -15.72 18.65
CA VAL A 161 -34.79 -14.53 18.06
C VAL A 161 -33.88 -13.89 19.10
N GLY A 162 -32.60 -13.71 18.76
CA GLY A 162 -31.62 -13.11 19.66
C GLY A 162 -31.24 -14.02 20.82
N LEU A 163 -31.07 -15.33 20.55
CA LEU A 163 -30.66 -16.31 21.57
C LEU A 163 -29.31 -15.91 22.17
N ARG A 164 -29.28 -15.66 23.48
CA ARG A 164 -28.06 -15.32 24.22
C ARG A 164 -27.42 -16.54 24.84
N LEU A 165 -26.11 -16.67 24.67
CA LEU A 165 -25.32 -17.80 25.15
C LEU A 165 -24.04 -17.29 25.80
N PRO A 166 -23.70 -17.75 27.02
CA PRO A 166 -22.39 -17.49 27.60
C PRO A 166 -21.27 -18.01 26.69
N ARG A 167 -20.12 -17.33 26.70
CA ARG A 167 -18.90 -17.78 26.00
C ARG A 167 -18.55 -19.24 26.26
N GLN A 168 -18.80 -19.71 27.48
CA GLN A 168 -18.56 -21.08 27.90
C GLN A 168 -19.31 -22.11 27.04
N THR A 169 -20.55 -21.81 26.69
CA THR A 169 -21.42 -22.74 25.93
C THR A 169 -20.87 -22.99 24.52
N ILE A 170 -20.39 -21.94 23.85
CA ILE A 170 -19.74 -22.06 22.53
C ILE A 170 -18.38 -22.78 22.66
N ARG A 171 -17.65 -22.53 23.76
CA ARG A 171 -16.38 -23.21 24.04
C ARG A 171 -16.56 -24.73 24.21
N ASP A 172 -17.63 -25.15 24.86
CA ASP A 172 -17.93 -26.56 25.09
C ASP A 172 -18.30 -27.29 23.79
N MET A 173 -18.91 -26.58 22.82
CA MET A 173 -19.18 -27.10 21.48
C MET A 173 -17.92 -27.28 20.63
N LEU A 174 -16.85 -26.50 20.85
CA LEU A 174 -15.62 -26.54 20.06
C LEU A 174 -14.71 -27.75 20.39
N GLY A 175 -14.90 -28.40 21.54
CA GLY A 175 -13.97 -29.42 22.05
C GLY A 175 -12.62 -28.83 22.50
N ALA A 176 -11.89 -29.54 23.37
CA ALA A 176 -10.75 -28.98 24.13
C ALA A 176 -9.58 -28.44 23.28
N ASP A 177 -9.32 -29.03 22.11
CA ASP A 177 -8.20 -28.62 21.25
C ASP A 177 -8.56 -27.45 20.34
N ALA A 178 -9.75 -27.44 19.73
CA ALA A 178 -10.20 -26.32 18.91
C ALA A 178 -10.57 -25.10 19.78
N ALA A 179 -11.06 -25.31 21.00
CA ALA A 179 -11.31 -24.23 21.96
C ALA A 179 -10.03 -23.45 22.31
N ARG A 180 -8.89 -24.13 22.50
CA ARG A 180 -7.59 -23.48 22.76
C ARG A 180 -7.10 -22.67 21.56
N PHE A 181 -7.20 -23.25 20.36
CA PHE A 181 -6.80 -22.58 19.12
C PHE A 181 -7.67 -21.35 18.82
N PHE A 182 -9.00 -21.51 18.92
CA PHE A 182 -9.96 -20.44 18.71
C PHE A 182 -9.78 -19.32 19.75
N SER A 183 -9.56 -19.66 21.02
CA SER A 183 -9.31 -18.67 22.07
C SER A 183 -8.05 -17.85 21.82
N SER A 184 -6.95 -18.45 21.34
CA SER A 184 -5.71 -17.70 21.01
C SER A 184 -5.91 -16.71 19.86
N ARG A 185 -6.72 -17.07 18.86
CA ARG A 185 -7.05 -16.20 17.72
C ARG A 185 -8.02 -15.09 18.12
N PHE A 186 -9.04 -15.44 18.89
CA PHE A 186 -10.02 -14.51 19.42
C PHE A 186 -9.36 -13.49 20.38
N SER A 187 -8.42 -13.93 21.23
CA SER A 187 -7.63 -13.01 22.06
C SER A 187 -6.72 -12.10 21.23
N ARG A 188 -6.17 -12.57 20.10
CA ARG A 188 -5.40 -11.72 19.17
C ARG A 188 -6.27 -10.66 18.50
N LEU A 189 -7.50 -11.02 18.14
CA LEU A 189 -8.50 -10.09 17.62
C LEU A 189 -8.81 -8.98 18.62
N LEU A 190 -9.06 -9.35 19.88
CA LEU A 190 -9.40 -8.40 20.95
C LEU A 190 -8.24 -7.47 21.34
N ASN A 191 -7.00 -7.93 21.14
CA ASN A 191 -5.79 -7.14 21.42
C ASN A 191 -5.31 -6.32 20.21
N ALA A 192 -6.03 -6.33 19.08
CA ALA A 192 -5.70 -5.51 17.93
C ALA A 192 -5.95 -4.03 18.28
N ARG A 193 -4.92 -3.20 18.09
CA ARG A 193 -5.00 -1.76 18.39
C ARG A 193 -5.79 -0.96 17.35
N ASP A 194 -6.07 -1.57 16.20
CA ASP A 194 -6.72 -0.95 15.05
C ASP A 194 -8.02 -1.71 14.68
N HIS A 195 -8.96 -1.03 14.01
CA HIS A 195 -10.26 -1.59 13.56
C HIS A 195 -10.15 -2.68 12.47
N ASP A 196 -8.93 -3.16 12.20
CA ASP A 196 -8.60 -4.13 11.13
C ASP A 196 -8.64 -5.60 11.60
N GLY A 197 -9.06 -5.85 12.84
CA GLY A 197 -9.21 -7.19 13.37
C GLY A 197 -10.34 -7.95 12.68
N SER A 198 -10.02 -8.93 11.84
CA SER A 198 -10.98 -9.94 11.37
C SER A 198 -10.37 -11.34 11.30
N PHE A 199 -11.20 -12.37 11.41
CA PHE A 199 -10.81 -13.77 11.23
C PHE A 199 -11.87 -14.54 10.47
N VAL A 200 -11.43 -15.60 9.78
CA VAL A 200 -12.31 -16.61 9.17
C VAL A 200 -11.70 -17.98 9.39
N GLU A 201 -12.37 -18.82 10.17
CA GLU A 201 -11.84 -20.10 10.64
C GLU A 201 -12.83 -21.23 10.38
N ARG A 202 -12.28 -22.43 10.10
CA ARG A 202 -13.08 -23.66 10.07
C ARG A 202 -13.09 -24.26 11.47
N VAL A 203 -14.27 -24.51 11.99
CA VAL A 203 -14.46 -25.14 13.30
C VAL A 203 -15.35 -26.37 13.17
N LEU A 204 -14.96 -27.43 13.85
CA LEU A 204 -15.82 -28.59 14.04
C LEU A 204 -16.58 -28.38 15.35
N LEU A 205 -17.90 -28.26 15.27
CA LEU A 205 -18.75 -28.11 16.46
C LEU A 205 -19.45 -29.43 16.78
N HIS A 206 -19.42 -29.77 18.07
CA HIS A 206 -20.19 -30.82 18.70
C HIS A 206 -21.55 -30.23 19.08
N LEU A 207 -22.59 -30.61 18.32
CA LEU A 207 -23.93 -30.06 18.49
C LEU A 207 -24.70 -30.82 19.59
N PRO A 208 -25.72 -30.19 20.23
CA PRO A 208 -26.49 -30.81 21.30
C PRO A 208 -27.21 -32.11 20.91
N ASP A 209 -27.50 -32.29 19.63
CA ASP A 209 -28.12 -33.51 19.07
C ASP A 209 -27.12 -34.69 18.93
N GLY A 210 -25.88 -34.52 19.41
CA GLY A 210 -24.81 -35.51 19.34
C GLY A 210 -24.09 -35.53 17.99
N SER A 211 -24.51 -34.74 17.00
CA SER A 211 -23.86 -34.67 15.71
C SER A 211 -22.61 -33.79 15.76
N ARG A 212 -21.65 -34.06 14.86
CA ARG A 212 -20.46 -33.22 14.65
C ARG A 212 -20.52 -32.63 13.26
N LYS A 213 -20.48 -31.30 13.17
CA LYS A 213 -20.65 -30.59 11.90
C LYS A 213 -19.56 -29.56 11.72
N ASN A 214 -19.10 -29.41 10.48
CA ASN A 214 -18.12 -28.41 10.11
C ASN A 214 -18.82 -27.09 9.83
N PHE A 215 -18.28 -26.02 10.39
CA PHE A 215 -18.74 -24.67 10.17
C PHE A 215 -17.59 -23.78 9.73
N LEU A 216 -17.91 -22.81 8.89
CA LEU A 216 -17.07 -21.66 8.63
C LEU A 216 -17.57 -20.52 9.52
N VAL A 217 -16.69 -19.99 10.36
CA VAL A 217 -16.97 -18.88 11.28
C VAL A 217 -16.13 -17.69 10.85
N SER A 218 -16.76 -16.56 10.54
CA SER A 218 -16.08 -15.27 10.40
C SER A 218 -16.35 -14.41 11.63
N GLY A 219 -15.41 -13.55 12.01
CA GLY A 219 -15.61 -12.57 13.08
C GLY A 219 -14.77 -11.32 12.85
N THR A 220 -15.34 -10.16 13.11
CA THR A 220 -14.73 -8.84 12.91
C THR A 220 -14.94 -8.01 14.17
N LEU A 221 -13.88 -7.36 14.65
CA LEU A 221 -13.95 -6.47 15.80
C LEU A 221 -14.74 -5.21 15.45
N VAL A 222 -15.69 -4.83 16.31
CA VAL A 222 -16.58 -3.68 16.10
C VAL A 222 -16.36 -2.68 17.23
N GLY A 223 -15.45 -1.74 16.97
CA GLY A 223 -15.21 -0.56 17.80
C GLY A 223 -14.46 -0.81 19.11
N HIS A 224 -13.95 0.29 19.64
CA HIS A 224 -13.37 0.39 20.98
C HIS A 224 -14.14 1.43 21.78
N ASP A 225 -14.22 1.27 23.11
CA ASP A 225 -14.80 2.29 23.99
C ASP A 225 -13.85 3.47 24.19
N ASP A 226 -14.29 4.51 24.92
CA ASP A 226 -13.50 5.72 25.23
C ASP A 226 -12.18 5.42 25.97
N SER A 227 -12.04 4.22 26.53
CA SER A 227 -10.83 3.73 27.20
C SER A 227 -9.91 2.89 26.30
N GLY A 228 -10.31 2.68 25.04
CA GLY A 228 -9.58 1.90 24.05
C GLY A 228 -9.79 0.38 24.17
N GLN A 229 -10.83 -0.08 24.86
CA GLN A 229 -11.15 -1.51 24.99
C GLN A 229 -12.15 -1.97 23.91
N PRO A 230 -12.00 -3.18 23.34
CA PRO A 230 -12.90 -3.70 22.32
C PRO A 230 -14.33 -3.87 22.85
N VAL A 231 -15.34 -3.38 22.12
CA VAL A 231 -16.74 -3.39 22.61
C VAL A 231 -17.52 -4.61 22.13
N TYR A 232 -17.53 -4.88 20.81
CA TYR A 232 -18.25 -6.00 20.22
C TYR A 232 -17.42 -6.73 19.17
N VAL A 233 -17.74 -8.00 18.90
CA VAL A 233 -17.27 -8.74 17.72
C VAL A 233 -18.47 -9.29 16.98
N THR A 234 -18.56 -9.09 15.67
CA THR A 234 -19.69 -9.61 14.86
C THR A 234 -19.19 -10.56 13.79
N GLY A 235 -20.01 -11.53 13.43
CA GLY A 235 -19.59 -12.60 12.56
C GLY A 235 -20.71 -13.40 11.95
N ASN A 236 -20.34 -14.21 10.95
CA ASN A 236 -21.24 -15.15 10.29
C ASN A 236 -20.84 -16.59 10.62
N LEU A 237 -21.82 -17.48 10.57
CA LEU A 237 -21.72 -18.91 10.77
C LEU A 237 -22.39 -19.63 9.59
N VAL A 238 -21.62 -20.45 8.87
CA VAL A 238 -22.12 -21.21 7.73
C VAL A 238 -21.83 -22.69 7.93
N GLN A 239 -22.87 -23.54 7.88
CA GLN A 239 -22.72 -24.98 7.94
C GLN A 239 -22.22 -25.53 6.60
N ARG A 240 -21.18 -26.38 6.63
CA ARG A 240 -20.66 -27.06 5.43
C ARG A 240 -21.02 -28.55 5.50
N GLY A 241 -22.00 -28.96 4.69
CA GLY A 241 -22.23 -30.38 4.37
C GLY A 241 -23.63 -30.71 3.78
N GLY A 242 -23.64 -31.19 2.54
CA GLY A 242 -24.79 -31.79 1.83
C GLY A 242 -25.40 -30.88 0.76
N GLU A 243 -25.22 -31.26 -0.52
CA GLU A 243 -25.79 -30.70 -1.77
C GLU A 243 -26.75 -29.49 -1.63
N GLU A 244 -26.28 -28.29 -1.99
CA GLU A 244 -27.13 -27.10 -2.10
C GLU A 244 -27.13 -26.49 -3.52
N PRO A 245 -28.26 -25.89 -3.96
CA PRO A 245 -28.51 -25.52 -5.35
C PRO A 245 -27.69 -24.32 -5.82
N GLN A 246 -27.47 -24.28 -7.14
CA GLN A 246 -26.53 -23.43 -7.85
C GLN A 246 -26.85 -21.92 -7.86
N GLU A 247 -27.99 -21.48 -7.31
CA GLU A 247 -28.53 -20.12 -7.50
C GLU A 247 -28.31 -19.13 -6.33
N ALA A 248 -28.01 -19.60 -5.11
CA ALA A 248 -27.98 -18.72 -3.91
C ALA A 248 -26.76 -17.79 -3.80
N LEU A 249 -25.77 -17.90 -4.68
CA LEU A 249 -24.51 -17.13 -4.63
C LEU A 249 -24.33 -16.14 -5.79
N SER A 250 -25.40 -15.81 -6.52
CA SER A 250 -25.43 -14.67 -7.45
C SER A 250 -25.98 -13.39 -6.80
N SER A 251 -26.35 -13.44 -5.53
CA SER A 251 -27.04 -12.31 -4.90
C SER A 251 -26.08 -11.13 -4.71
N LYS A 252 -26.49 -9.98 -5.25
CA LYS A 252 -25.91 -8.63 -5.14
C LYS A 252 -25.41 -8.28 -3.73
N SER A 253 -25.96 -8.90 -2.69
CA SER A 253 -25.51 -8.76 -1.29
C SER A 253 -24.08 -9.27 -1.05
N CYS A 254 -23.63 -10.35 -1.68
CA CYS A 254 -22.29 -10.89 -1.46
C CYS A 254 -21.22 -9.98 -2.06
N GLU A 255 -21.53 -9.32 -3.18
CA GLU A 255 -20.68 -8.33 -3.82
C GLU A 255 -20.52 -7.08 -2.93
N ILE A 256 -21.61 -6.57 -2.35
CA ILE A 256 -21.59 -5.42 -1.43
C ILE A 256 -20.85 -5.78 -0.13
N SER A 257 -21.07 -6.97 0.43
CA SER A 257 -20.36 -7.42 1.62
C SER A 257 -18.86 -7.60 1.40
N LEU A 258 -18.43 -8.06 0.22
CA LEU A 258 -17.01 -8.21 -0.11
C LEU A 258 -16.34 -6.88 -0.49
N MET A 259 -17.09 -5.94 -1.08
CA MET A 259 -16.64 -4.54 -1.28
C MET A 259 -16.53 -3.76 0.03
N ALA A 260 -17.36 -4.10 1.03
CA ALA A 260 -17.27 -3.52 2.37
C ALA A 260 -16.12 -4.09 3.21
N LEU A 261 -15.62 -5.29 2.89
CA LEU A 261 -14.57 -5.98 3.64
C LEU A 261 -13.13 -5.63 3.22
N PHE A 262 -12.92 -5.00 2.07
CA PHE A 262 -11.57 -4.71 1.54
C PHE A 262 -11.50 -3.34 0.86
N GLY A 263 -10.42 -2.59 1.16
CA GLY A 263 -10.33 -1.13 1.02
C GLY A 263 -10.54 -0.49 -0.36
N SER A 264 -10.59 0.84 -0.37
CA SER A 264 -10.79 1.63 -1.58
C SER A 264 -9.52 1.58 -2.45
N GLY A 265 -9.59 0.88 -3.58
CA GLY A 265 -8.37 0.54 -4.32
C GLY A 265 -8.53 -0.62 -5.27
N ASP A 266 -9.14 -1.69 -4.80
CA ASP A 266 -8.97 -3.03 -5.37
C ASP A 266 -10.02 -3.40 -6.44
N GLY A 267 -9.58 -4.10 -7.49
CA GLY A 267 -10.43 -4.77 -8.45
C GLY A 267 -10.83 -6.17 -7.96
N LEU A 268 -12.13 -6.43 -7.84
CA LEU A 268 -12.67 -7.74 -7.44
C LEU A 268 -12.81 -8.65 -8.65
N TRP A 269 -12.49 -9.93 -8.46
CA TRP A 269 -12.76 -10.97 -9.43
C TRP A 269 -13.24 -12.27 -8.78
N ASP A 270 -14.12 -12.99 -9.46
CA ASP A 270 -14.67 -14.29 -9.03
C ASP A 270 -14.71 -15.25 -10.21
N TRP A 271 -13.92 -16.31 -10.14
CA TRP A 271 -13.79 -17.32 -11.18
C TRP A 271 -14.54 -18.59 -10.81
N ASN A 272 -15.59 -18.88 -11.58
CA ASN A 272 -16.21 -20.19 -11.64
C ASN A 272 -15.50 -21.06 -12.68
N MET A 273 -14.82 -22.11 -12.23
CA MET A 273 -14.03 -23.00 -13.08
C MET A 273 -14.87 -24.10 -13.74
N GLU A 274 -16.09 -24.35 -13.26
CA GLU A 274 -17.00 -25.32 -13.87
C GLU A 274 -17.56 -24.77 -15.18
N THR A 275 -17.88 -23.48 -15.21
CA THR A 275 -18.37 -22.76 -16.39
C THR A 275 -17.28 -21.99 -17.13
N ASN A 276 -16.07 -21.93 -16.56
CA ASN A 276 -14.96 -21.07 -17.00
C ASN A 276 -15.35 -19.59 -17.13
N THR A 277 -16.27 -19.11 -16.28
CA THR A 277 -16.71 -17.71 -16.28
C THR A 277 -16.08 -16.96 -15.11
N ILE A 278 -15.49 -15.81 -15.41
CA ILE A 278 -14.90 -14.90 -14.43
C ILE A 278 -15.72 -13.61 -14.41
N TYR A 279 -16.24 -13.29 -13.23
CA TYR A 279 -16.76 -11.97 -12.96
C TYR A 279 -15.61 -11.01 -12.63
N TYR A 280 -15.65 -9.81 -13.20
CA TYR A 280 -14.75 -8.70 -12.86
C TYR A 280 -15.60 -7.49 -12.44
N SER A 281 -15.24 -6.87 -11.32
CA SER A 281 -15.91 -5.64 -10.91
C SER A 281 -15.62 -4.49 -11.89
N PRO A 282 -16.48 -3.45 -11.98
CA PRO A 282 -16.22 -2.29 -12.81
C PRO A 282 -14.85 -1.65 -12.54
N ARG A 283 -14.43 -1.67 -11.28
CA ARG A 283 -13.14 -1.13 -10.84
C ARG A 283 -11.97 -1.94 -11.37
N TYR A 284 -12.09 -3.27 -11.43
CA TYR A 284 -11.04 -4.14 -11.99
C TYR A 284 -10.76 -3.77 -13.45
N THR A 285 -11.82 -3.63 -14.26
CA THR A 285 -11.66 -3.29 -15.69
C THR A 285 -11.15 -1.86 -15.86
N ALA A 286 -11.65 -0.91 -15.05
CA ALA A 286 -11.21 0.49 -15.07
C ALA A 286 -9.73 0.66 -14.67
N MET A 287 -9.26 -0.06 -13.65
CA MET A 287 -7.85 -0.08 -13.20
C MET A 287 -6.88 -0.45 -14.33
N LEU A 288 -7.31 -1.34 -15.22
CA LEU A 288 -6.53 -1.82 -16.36
C LEU A 288 -6.82 -1.02 -17.65
N GLY A 289 -7.71 -0.03 -17.60
CA GLY A 289 -8.12 0.81 -18.73
C GLY A 289 -9.02 0.11 -19.75
N TYR A 290 -9.56 -1.08 -19.45
CA TYR A 290 -10.46 -1.80 -20.36
C TYR A 290 -11.91 -1.43 -20.10
N ASP A 291 -12.71 -1.45 -21.16
CA ASP A 291 -14.17 -1.45 -21.04
C ASP A 291 -14.67 -2.84 -20.60
N ARG A 292 -15.79 -2.88 -19.88
CA ARG A 292 -16.44 -4.12 -19.41
C ARG A 292 -16.71 -5.12 -20.53
N SER A 293 -16.99 -4.62 -21.73
CA SER A 293 -17.25 -5.43 -22.92
C SER A 293 -15.99 -6.01 -23.58
N THR A 294 -14.82 -5.41 -23.36
CA THR A 294 -13.57 -5.72 -24.09
C THR A 294 -12.56 -6.52 -23.28
N PHE A 295 -12.67 -6.55 -21.95
CA PHE A 295 -11.76 -7.32 -21.11
C PHE A 295 -11.89 -8.84 -21.32
N GLY A 296 -13.12 -9.32 -21.53
CA GLY A 296 -13.48 -10.74 -21.53
C GLY A 296 -13.81 -11.26 -20.12
N ASN A 297 -14.44 -12.43 -20.04
CA ASN A 297 -14.92 -13.03 -18.79
C ASN A 297 -14.49 -14.51 -18.66
N THR A 298 -13.32 -14.85 -19.19
CA THR A 298 -12.80 -16.23 -19.22
C THR A 298 -11.37 -16.28 -18.69
N PHE A 299 -10.92 -17.46 -18.26
CA PHE A 299 -9.53 -17.66 -17.85
C PHE A 299 -8.52 -17.27 -18.95
N GLU A 300 -8.83 -17.59 -20.21
CA GLU A 300 -8.01 -17.26 -21.37
C GLU A 300 -7.83 -15.75 -21.50
N SER A 301 -8.93 -14.99 -21.32
CA SER A 301 -8.90 -13.53 -21.43
C SER A 301 -8.01 -12.86 -20.39
N TRP A 302 -7.88 -13.45 -19.20
CA TRP A 302 -6.92 -13.03 -18.16
C TRP A 302 -5.50 -13.49 -18.47
N ARG A 303 -5.31 -14.77 -18.81
CA ARG A 303 -4.01 -15.37 -19.14
C ARG A 303 -3.28 -14.60 -20.23
N ASP A 304 -4.01 -14.20 -21.27
CA ASP A 304 -3.42 -13.56 -22.45
C ASP A 304 -2.94 -12.13 -22.17
N LYS A 305 -3.38 -11.53 -21.05
CA LYS A 305 -2.95 -10.21 -20.57
C LYS A 305 -1.79 -10.28 -19.58
N LEU A 306 -1.37 -11.47 -19.13
CA LEU A 306 -0.14 -11.62 -18.34
C LEU A 306 1.10 -11.38 -19.21
N HIS A 307 2.13 -10.78 -18.61
CA HIS A 307 3.43 -10.59 -19.25
C HIS A 307 4.00 -11.92 -19.78
N PRO A 308 4.47 -11.99 -21.04
CA PRO A 308 4.90 -13.24 -21.68
C PRO A 308 5.96 -14.01 -20.88
N ASP A 309 6.97 -13.30 -20.37
CA ASP A 309 8.10 -13.92 -19.65
C ASP A 309 7.70 -14.52 -18.30
N GLU A 310 6.66 -13.97 -17.66
CA GLU A 310 6.23 -14.38 -16.31
C GLU A 310 5.07 -15.39 -16.36
N ARG A 311 4.33 -15.40 -17.47
CA ARG A 311 3.13 -16.22 -17.67
C ARG A 311 3.34 -17.69 -17.28
N PRO A 312 4.41 -18.41 -17.69
CA PRO A 312 4.56 -19.82 -17.34
C PRO A 312 4.66 -20.06 -15.82
N ALA A 313 5.39 -19.20 -15.11
CA ALA A 313 5.59 -19.31 -13.67
C ALA A 313 4.30 -19.00 -12.89
N ILE A 314 3.56 -17.96 -13.32
CA ILE A 314 2.28 -17.56 -12.72
C ILE A 314 1.24 -18.67 -12.89
N LEU A 315 1.11 -19.19 -14.12
CA LEU A 315 0.16 -20.26 -14.43
C LEU A 315 0.46 -21.53 -13.63
N LYS A 316 1.73 -21.90 -13.50
CA LYS A 316 2.13 -23.05 -12.69
C LYS A 316 1.66 -22.90 -11.24
N ARG A 317 1.95 -21.76 -10.61
CA ARG A 317 1.57 -21.50 -9.21
C ARG A 317 0.05 -21.50 -9.02
N GLN A 318 -0.69 -20.92 -9.97
CA GLN A 318 -2.15 -20.94 -9.92
C GLN A 318 -2.69 -22.36 -10.11
N MET A 319 -2.11 -23.13 -11.03
CA MET A 319 -2.52 -24.51 -11.29
C MET A 319 -2.19 -25.44 -10.11
N ASP A 320 -1.08 -25.25 -9.42
CA ASP A 320 -0.72 -26.01 -8.22
C ASP A 320 -1.84 -25.93 -7.17
N ILE A 321 -2.33 -24.71 -6.91
CA ILE A 321 -3.41 -24.44 -5.95
C ILE A 321 -4.76 -24.97 -6.43
N ILE A 322 -5.03 -24.87 -7.73
CA ILE A 322 -6.23 -25.43 -8.35
C ILE A 322 -6.24 -26.95 -8.21
N MET A 323 -5.13 -27.63 -8.49
CA MET A 323 -5.09 -29.08 -8.65
C MET A 323 -4.99 -29.82 -7.32
N SER A 324 -4.46 -29.21 -6.26
CA SER A 324 -4.27 -29.92 -5.00
C SER A 324 -4.47 -29.02 -3.77
N PRO A 325 -5.20 -29.50 -2.74
CA PRO A 325 -5.34 -28.78 -1.47
C PRO A 325 -4.02 -28.71 -0.67
N ARG A 326 -2.99 -29.48 -1.04
CA ARG A 326 -1.68 -29.48 -0.37
C ARG A 326 -0.97 -28.12 -0.39
N TYR A 327 -1.33 -27.28 -1.36
CA TYR A 327 -0.77 -25.94 -1.53
C TYR A 327 -1.58 -24.85 -0.79
N GLY A 328 -2.57 -25.26 0.01
CA GLY A 328 -3.46 -24.35 0.74
C GLY A 328 -4.65 -23.86 -0.08
N ASP A 329 -5.49 -23.06 0.57
CA ASP A 329 -6.70 -22.50 -0.02
C ASP A 329 -6.56 -20.99 -0.30
N SER A 330 -5.42 -20.35 0.00
CA SER A 330 -5.16 -18.93 -0.22
C SER A 330 -3.86 -18.72 -0.97
N TYR A 331 -3.80 -17.69 -1.82
CA TYR A 331 -2.56 -17.30 -2.48
C TYR A 331 -2.44 -15.79 -2.63
N GLU A 332 -1.19 -15.36 -2.54
CA GLU A 332 -0.78 -14.00 -2.78
C GLU A 332 0.36 -14.03 -3.79
N HIS A 333 0.27 -13.20 -4.82
CA HIS A 333 1.32 -13.09 -5.82
C HIS A 333 1.23 -11.77 -6.58
N SER A 334 2.37 -11.15 -6.81
CA SER A 334 2.50 -10.00 -7.69
C SER A 334 2.93 -10.40 -9.10
N PHE A 335 2.36 -9.78 -10.13
CA PHE A 335 2.72 -10.02 -11.53
C PHE A 335 2.40 -8.82 -12.41
N ARG A 336 3.01 -8.77 -13.61
CA ARG A 336 2.69 -7.73 -14.61
C ARG A 336 1.50 -8.12 -15.48
N MET A 337 0.57 -7.18 -15.62
CA MET A 337 -0.60 -7.31 -16.48
C MET A 337 -0.67 -6.17 -17.49
N ARG A 338 -1.03 -6.49 -18.72
CA ARG A 338 -1.11 -5.55 -19.84
C ARG A 338 -2.39 -4.72 -19.76
N LYS A 339 -2.26 -3.39 -19.69
CA LYS A 339 -3.34 -2.41 -19.79
C LYS A 339 -3.88 -2.31 -21.22
N ALA A 340 -5.04 -1.67 -21.37
CA ALA A 340 -5.69 -1.50 -22.68
C ALA A 340 -4.86 -0.67 -23.68
N ASP A 341 -4.02 0.25 -23.17
CA ASP A 341 -3.09 1.07 -23.97
C ASP A 341 -1.82 0.32 -24.41
N GLY A 342 -1.66 -0.95 -23.99
CA GLY A 342 -0.50 -1.80 -24.30
C GLY A 342 0.66 -1.71 -23.31
N THR A 343 0.60 -0.81 -22.32
CA THR A 343 1.58 -0.74 -21.23
C THR A 343 1.34 -1.86 -20.19
N TYR A 344 2.26 -2.04 -19.25
CA TYR A 344 2.11 -3.02 -18.16
C TYR A 344 1.97 -2.30 -16.81
N CYS A 345 1.06 -2.77 -15.95
CA CYS A 345 1.05 -2.46 -14.52
C CYS A 345 1.48 -3.66 -13.68
N TRP A 346 2.00 -3.35 -12.49
CA TRP A 346 2.17 -4.33 -11.44
C TRP A 346 0.87 -4.54 -10.68
N ILE A 347 0.45 -5.79 -10.59
CA ILE A 347 -0.74 -6.22 -9.90
C ILE A 347 -0.36 -7.09 -8.73
N LEU A 348 -0.81 -6.74 -7.52
CA LEU A 348 -0.85 -7.65 -6.38
C LEU A 348 -2.18 -8.41 -6.39
N SER A 349 -2.13 -9.72 -6.63
CA SER A 349 -3.30 -10.59 -6.54
C SER A 349 -3.35 -11.27 -5.18
N ARG A 350 -4.46 -11.09 -4.46
CA ARG A 350 -4.78 -11.82 -3.21
C ARG A 350 -6.07 -12.59 -3.41
N ALA A 351 -6.04 -13.91 -3.25
CA ALA A 351 -7.16 -14.75 -3.63
C ALA A 351 -7.30 -16.02 -2.79
N ARG A 352 -8.50 -16.59 -2.80
CA ARG A 352 -8.87 -17.77 -2.03
C ARG A 352 -9.75 -18.72 -2.83
N VAL A 353 -9.56 -20.02 -2.58
CA VAL A 353 -10.42 -21.10 -3.08
C VAL A 353 -11.69 -21.15 -2.24
N LEU A 354 -12.84 -20.92 -2.89
CA LEU A 354 -14.16 -20.98 -2.24
C LEU A 354 -14.75 -22.39 -2.22
N ARG A 355 -14.47 -23.17 -3.28
CA ARG A 355 -15.01 -24.52 -3.48
C ARG A 355 -13.97 -25.42 -4.16
N ARG A 356 -13.96 -26.69 -3.74
CA ARG A 356 -13.23 -27.79 -4.35
C ARG A 356 -14.19 -28.95 -4.60
N ASN A 357 -13.95 -29.74 -5.64
CA ASN A 357 -14.68 -30.97 -5.90
C ASN A 357 -14.15 -32.14 -5.04
N ALA A 358 -14.79 -33.31 -5.16
CA ALA A 358 -14.44 -34.52 -4.42
C ALA A 358 -12.98 -35.00 -4.65
N HIS A 359 -12.36 -34.61 -5.75
CA HIS A 359 -10.97 -34.95 -6.08
C HIS A 359 -9.96 -33.90 -5.55
N GLY A 360 -10.41 -32.94 -4.75
CA GLY A 360 -9.58 -31.87 -4.20
C GLY A 360 -9.24 -30.74 -5.18
N ARG A 361 -9.78 -30.77 -6.40
CA ARG A 361 -9.57 -29.73 -7.41
C ARG A 361 -10.48 -28.54 -7.13
N ALA A 362 -9.94 -27.32 -7.18
CA ALA A 362 -10.72 -26.10 -7.03
C ALA A 362 -11.75 -25.96 -8.16
N THR A 363 -12.95 -25.52 -7.78
CA THR A 363 -14.07 -25.25 -8.70
C THR A 363 -14.51 -23.80 -8.68
N ARG A 364 -14.15 -23.02 -7.64
CA ARG A 364 -14.38 -21.57 -7.58
C ARG A 364 -13.28 -20.85 -6.81
N LEU A 365 -12.77 -19.75 -7.36
CA LEU A 365 -11.76 -18.88 -6.75
C LEU A 365 -12.27 -17.45 -6.73
N ILE A 366 -11.99 -16.72 -5.66
CA ILE A 366 -12.30 -15.29 -5.56
C ILE A 366 -11.06 -14.53 -5.12
N GLY A 367 -10.92 -13.28 -5.55
CA GLY A 367 -9.81 -12.47 -5.11
C GLY A 367 -9.90 -11.02 -5.49
N LEU A 368 -8.88 -10.29 -5.08
CA LEU A 368 -8.67 -8.88 -5.34
C LEU A 368 -7.40 -8.70 -6.16
N HIS A 369 -7.38 -7.65 -6.96
CA HIS A 369 -6.19 -7.14 -7.63
C HIS A 369 -6.01 -5.69 -7.23
N THR A 370 -4.83 -5.37 -6.69
CA THR A 370 -4.41 -4.01 -6.37
C THR A 370 -3.37 -3.59 -7.41
N ASP A 371 -3.55 -2.42 -8.05
CA ASP A 371 -2.48 -1.81 -8.84
C ASP A 371 -1.42 -1.27 -7.88
N ILE A 372 -0.26 -1.92 -7.86
CA ILE A 372 0.90 -1.54 -7.04
C ILE A 372 1.99 -0.87 -7.88
N THR A 373 1.67 -0.40 -9.10
CA THR A 373 2.66 0.19 -10.03
C THR A 373 3.34 1.41 -9.42
N THR A 374 2.62 2.24 -8.67
CA THR A 374 3.20 3.40 -7.97
C THR A 374 4.17 2.94 -6.87
N THR A 375 3.75 2.04 -6.00
CA THR A 375 4.58 1.50 -4.90
C THR A 375 5.80 0.72 -5.41
N GLN A 376 5.64 -0.05 -6.48
CA GLN A 376 6.75 -0.78 -7.08
C GLN A 376 7.67 0.16 -7.86
N GLY A 377 7.13 1.15 -8.57
CA GLY A 377 7.93 2.20 -9.22
C GLY A 377 8.72 3.05 -8.22
N GLU A 378 8.16 3.35 -7.06
CA GLU A 378 8.87 4.00 -5.96
C GLU A 378 9.95 3.09 -5.38
N ARG A 379 9.69 1.79 -5.20
CA ARG A 379 10.71 0.83 -4.75
C ARG A 379 11.84 0.65 -5.75
N ASP A 380 11.54 0.52 -7.04
CA ASP A 380 12.53 0.38 -8.09
C ASP A 380 13.37 1.65 -8.20
N ARG A 381 12.72 2.83 -8.10
CA ARG A 381 13.43 4.13 -8.05
C ARG A 381 14.28 4.28 -6.78
N LEU A 382 13.79 3.84 -5.63
CA LEU A 382 14.59 3.82 -4.40
C LEU A 382 15.77 2.85 -4.50
N ALA A 383 15.59 1.68 -5.11
CA ALA A 383 16.66 0.73 -5.37
C ALA A 383 17.70 1.31 -6.33
N GLU A 384 17.26 1.96 -7.40
CA GLU A 384 18.14 2.65 -8.35
C GLU A 384 18.89 3.81 -7.66
N MET A 385 18.24 4.59 -6.79
CA MET A 385 18.88 5.66 -6.01
C MET A 385 19.82 5.13 -4.91
N ILE A 386 19.62 3.90 -4.44
CA ILE A 386 20.58 3.19 -3.58
C ILE A 386 21.81 2.80 -4.39
N GLU A 387 21.64 2.39 -5.65
CA GLU A 387 22.75 1.92 -6.48
C GLU A 387 23.53 3.05 -7.17
N TYR A 388 22.83 4.06 -7.70
CA TYR A 388 23.37 5.13 -8.54
C TYR A 388 22.95 6.53 -8.04
N ASP A 389 23.84 7.51 -8.25
CA ASP A 389 23.56 8.93 -8.05
C ASP A 389 22.73 9.47 -9.24
N PRO A 390 21.54 10.06 -8.98
CA PRO A 390 20.60 10.44 -10.04
C PRO A 390 21.09 11.57 -10.94
N LEU A 391 22.11 12.34 -10.52
CA LEU A 391 22.66 13.41 -11.36
C LEU A 391 23.75 12.89 -12.29
N THR A 392 24.60 11.98 -11.81
CA THR A 392 25.89 11.66 -12.43
C THR A 392 26.01 10.23 -12.97
N ASP A 393 25.06 9.35 -12.69
CA ASP A 393 25.04 7.95 -13.16
C ASP A 393 26.27 7.12 -12.72
N VAL A 394 26.97 7.58 -11.68
CA VAL A 394 27.96 6.77 -10.95
C VAL A 394 27.31 6.26 -9.67
N HIS A 395 27.99 5.43 -8.89
CA HIS A 395 27.37 4.85 -7.71
C HIS A 395 26.99 5.89 -6.65
N SER A 396 25.94 5.60 -5.89
CA SER A 396 25.50 6.46 -4.80
C SER A 396 26.44 6.36 -3.59
N LEU A 397 26.35 7.33 -2.67
CA LEU A 397 27.00 7.27 -1.36
C LEU A 397 26.65 6.00 -0.57
N VAL A 398 25.40 5.54 -0.66
CA VAL A 398 24.92 4.35 0.05
C VAL A 398 25.59 3.09 -0.51
N TYR A 399 25.62 2.94 -1.83
CA TYR A 399 26.31 1.82 -2.48
C TYR A 399 27.80 1.81 -2.12
N PHE A 400 28.45 2.96 -2.16
CA PHE A 400 29.87 3.10 -1.82
C PHE A 400 30.19 2.59 -0.42
N HIS A 401 29.42 3.01 0.60
CA HIS A 401 29.64 2.54 1.96
C HIS A 401 29.38 1.05 2.13
N ASN A 402 28.34 0.50 1.49
CA ASN A 402 28.06 -0.93 1.52
C ASN A 402 29.21 -1.74 0.90
N GLU A 403 29.74 -1.28 -0.23
CA GLU A 403 30.86 -1.92 -0.91
C GLU A 403 32.16 -1.80 -0.11
N LEU A 404 32.39 -0.64 0.52
CA LEU A 404 33.52 -0.41 1.42
C LEU A 404 33.48 -1.37 2.61
N ASP A 405 32.34 -1.47 3.30
CA ASP A 405 32.18 -2.38 4.45
C ASP A 405 32.33 -3.86 4.01
N ARG A 406 31.79 -4.23 2.83
CA ARG A 406 31.94 -5.59 2.26
C ARG A 406 33.40 -5.95 1.99
N LEU A 407 34.19 -5.01 1.47
CA LEU A 407 35.61 -5.21 1.21
C LEU A 407 36.44 -5.19 2.50
N ASP A 408 36.05 -4.40 3.50
CA ASP A 408 36.77 -4.26 4.77
C ASP A 408 36.77 -5.56 5.60
N MET A 409 35.73 -6.37 5.42
CA MET A 409 35.56 -7.69 6.05
C MET A 409 36.46 -8.80 5.46
N GLN A 410 37.21 -8.53 4.37
CA GLN A 410 38.10 -9.53 3.77
C GLN A 410 39.46 -9.56 4.51
N PRO A 411 39.92 -10.73 5.02
CA PRO A 411 41.13 -10.83 5.83
C PRO A 411 42.42 -10.34 5.16
N ASP A 412 42.50 -10.45 3.83
CA ASP A 412 43.67 -10.05 3.01
C ASP A 412 43.28 -8.98 1.97
N LYS A 413 42.44 -8.01 2.39
CA LYS A 413 41.97 -6.94 1.52
C LYS A 413 43.13 -6.15 0.92
N VAL A 414 43.25 -6.18 -0.40
CA VAL A 414 44.13 -5.29 -1.16
C VAL A 414 43.24 -4.29 -1.87
N VAL A 415 43.00 -3.14 -1.23
CA VAL A 415 42.09 -2.11 -1.73
C VAL A 415 42.74 -0.75 -1.56
N SER A 416 42.70 0.06 -2.62
CA SER A 416 43.09 1.46 -2.59
C SER A 416 41.88 2.35 -2.82
N ILE A 417 41.91 3.55 -2.25
CA ILE A 417 40.82 4.52 -2.26
C ILE A 417 41.37 5.84 -2.79
N ILE A 418 40.66 6.44 -3.76
CA ILE A 418 40.97 7.80 -4.24
C ILE A 418 39.79 8.71 -3.89
N SER A 419 40.01 9.65 -2.99
CA SER A 419 39.07 10.75 -2.74
C SER A 419 39.29 11.86 -3.75
N CYS A 420 38.20 12.40 -4.28
CA CYS A 420 38.23 13.37 -5.36
C CYS A 420 37.25 14.52 -5.06
N ASP A 421 37.63 15.76 -5.38
CA ASP A 421 36.73 16.91 -5.26
C ASP A 421 36.85 17.82 -6.47
N VAL A 422 35.69 18.30 -6.96
CA VAL A 422 35.60 19.26 -8.06
C VAL A 422 35.84 20.68 -7.57
N ASN A 423 36.95 21.26 -8.03
CA ASN A 423 37.36 22.61 -7.65
C ASN A 423 36.48 23.67 -8.35
N GLY A 424 36.06 24.69 -7.58
CA GLY A 424 35.39 25.87 -8.12
C GLY A 424 33.93 25.66 -8.54
N LEU A 425 33.27 24.56 -8.12
CA LEU A 425 31.86 24.32 -8.41
C LEU A 425 30.95 25.47 -7.97
N LYS A 426 31.19 26.07 -6.79
CA LYS A 426 30.45 27.24 -6.30
C LYS A 426 30.59 28.43 -7.25
N LEU A 427 31.81 28.72 -7.70
CA LEU A 427 32.08 29.79 -8.65
C LEU A 427 31.35 29.58 -9.99
N ILE A 428 31.29 28.34 -10.48
CA ILE A 428 30.51 28.01 -11.67
C ILE A 428 29.02 28.21 -11.44
N ASN A 429 28.48 27.74 -10.32
CA ASN A 429 27.05 27.90 -9.99
C ASN A 429 26.66 29.38 -9.87
N ASP A 430 27.48 30.18 -9.19
CA ASP A 430 27.19 31.59 -8.91
C ASP A 430 27.17 32.45 -10.18
N TYR A 431 28.00 32.13 -11.19
CA TYR A 431 28.14 32.94 -12.40
C TYR A 431 27.51 32.34 -13.65
N LEU A 432 27.34 31.01 -13.72
CA LEU A 432 26.82 30.28 -14.89
C LEU A 432 25.56 29.46 -14.59
N GLY A 433 25.08 29.46 -13.35
CA GLY A 433 23.88 28.76 -12.92
C GLY A 433 24.09 27.29 -12.59
N HIS A 434 23.13 26.74 -11.84
CA HIS A 434 23.16 25.36 -11.35
C HIS A 434 23.17 24.30 -12.46
N ASP A 435 22.53 24.55 -13.60
CA ASP A 435 22.54 23.61 -14.73
C ASP A 435 23.95 23.42 -15.31
N THR A 436 24.75 24.49 -15.33
CA THR A 436 26.15 24.44 -15.76
C THR A 436 27.00 23.67 -14.75
N GLY A 437 26.76 23.88 -13.45
CA GLY A 437 27.41 23.09 -12.40
C GLY A 437 27.03 21.61 -12.44
N ASN A 438 25.77 21.30 -12.69
CA ASN A 438 25.28 19.94 -12.89
C ASN A 438 25.99 19.26 -14.08
N SER A 439 26.12 19.99 -15.20
CA SER A 439 26.85 19.51 -16.38
C SER A 439 28.35 19.28 -16.11
N MET A 440 28.96 20.12 -15.27
CA MET A 440 30.35 19.96 -14.81
C MET A 440 30.52 18.67 -13.99
N LEU A 441 29.60 18.39 -13.07
CA LEU A 441 29.60 17.17 -12.25
C LEU A 441 29.39 15.91 -13.09
N GLN A 442 28.46 15.94 -14.04
CA GLN A 442 28.25 14.84 -15.00
C GLN A 442 29.49 14.57 -15.84
N THR A 443 30.21 15.63 -16.24
CA THR A 443 31.45 15.50 -17.00
C THR A 443 32.55 14.91 -16.13
N ALA A 444 32.72 15.37 -14.88
CA ALA A 444 33.69 14.81 -13.93
C ALA A 444 33.48 13.30 -13.73
N ALA A 445 32.22 12.90 -13.49
CA ALA A 445 31.82 11.51 -13.35
C ALA A 445 32.17 10.66 -14.58
N ARG A 446 31.86 11.17 -15.79
CA ARG A 446 32.18 10.49 -17.06
C ARG A 446 33.69 10.31 -17.25
N LEU A 447 34.49 11.35 -16.94
CA LEU A 447 35.95 11.30 -17.05
C LEU A 447 36.56 10.30 -16.06
N LEU A 448 36.09 10.28 -14.80
CA LEU A 448 36.48 9.27 -13.80
C LEU A 448 36.17 7.86 -14.31
N ARG A 449 34.92 7.61 -14.71
CA ARG A 449 34.47 6.29 -15.20
C ARG A 449 35.27 5.80 -16.41
N SER A 450 35.61 6.68 -17.35
CA SER A 450 36.41 6.33 -18.55
C SER A 450 37.83 5.87 -18.25
N SER A 451 38.36 6.23 -17.08
CA SER A 451 39.73 5.92 -16.68
C SER A 451 39.85 4.55 -16.00
N LEU A 452 38.73 3.95 -15.60
CA LEU A 452 38.62 2.85 -14.65
C LEU A 452 38.11 1.55 -15.28
N ARG A 453 38.30 0.43 -14.58
CA ARG A 453 37.83 -0.90 -14.99
C ARG A 453 36.40 -1.11 -14.53
N SER A 454 35.70 -2.09 -15.11
CA SER A 454 34.34 -2.47 -14.70
C SER A 454 34.26 -3.01 -13.27
N THR A 455 35.38 -3.42 -12.68
CA THR A 455 35.47 -3.89 -11.28
C THR A 455 35.71 -2.77 -10.29
N ASP A 456 36.08 -1.58 -10.75
CA ASP A 456 36.37 -0.42 -9.91
C ASP A 456 35.05 0.33 -9.64
N CYS A 457 34.88 0.86 -8.44
CA CYS A 457 33.68 1.60 -8.07
C CYS A 457 34.00 3.10 -8.08
N VAL A 458 33.25 3.89 -8.85
CA VAL A 458 33.20 5.35 -8.71
C VAL A 458 31.88 5.70 -8.06
N ALA A 459 31.92 6.51 -7.02
CA ALA A 459 30.73 7.02 -6.37
C ALA A 459 30.79 8.52 -6.14
N ARG A 460 29.62 9.15 -6.09
CA ARG A 460 29.48 10.53 -5.65
C ARG A 460 29.06 10.56 -4.18
N LEU A 461 29.84 11.23 -3.35
CA LEU A 461 29.58 11.31 -1.91
C LEU A 461 28.60 12.44 -1.56
N GLY A 462 28.57 13.49 -2.39
CA GLY A 462 27.68 14.63 -2.25
C GLY A 462 28.33 15.91 -2.75
N GLY A 463 27.53 16.92 -3.13
CA GLY A 463 28.08 18.19 -3.64
C GLY A 463 29.04 17.98 -4.83
N GLY A 464 30.30 18.38 -4.67
CA GLY A 464 31.39 18.19 -5.65
C GLY A 464 32.33 17.02 -5.34
N GLU A 465 32.00 16.20 -4.34
CA GLU A 465 32.87 15.13 -3.83
C GLU A 465 32.56 13.78 -4.45
N PHE A 466 33.61 13.07 -4.85
CA PHE A 466 33.57 11.72 -5.40
C PHE A 466 34.61 10.85 -4.70
N ALA A 467 34.39 9.55 -4.72
CA ALA A 467 35.39 8.58 -4.28
C ALA A 467 35.48 7.41 -5.25
N VAL A 468 36.68 6.85 -5.36
CA VAL A 468 36.97 5.69 -6.18
C VAL A 468 37.48 4.57 -5.28
N LEU A 469 36.83 3.40 -5.30
CA LEU A 469 37.37 2.18 -4.73
C LEU A 469 38.04 1.36 -5.82
N LEU A 470 39.26 0.91 -5.55
CA LEU A 470 40.06 0.05 -6.43
C LEU A 470 40.29 -1.29 -5.76
N PRO A 471 39.36 -2.26 -5.89
CA PRO A 471 39.55 -3.60 -5.36
C PRO A 471 40.71 -4.32 -6.05
N ARG A 472 41.45 -5.13 -5.29
CA ARG A 472 42.64 -5.87 -5.76
C ARG A 472 43.71 -4.95 -6.34
N CYS A 473 43.85 -3.75 -5.79
CA CYS A 473 44.80 -2.75 -6.23
C CYS A 473 45.61 -2.23 -5.03
N ASN A 474 46.92 -2.49 -5.03
CA ASN A 474 47.85 -1.96 -4.05
C ASN A 474 48.13 -0.46 -4.30
N LEU A 475 48.74 0.22 -3.34
CA LEU A 475 48.99 1.67 -3.43
C LEU A 475 49.84 2.08 -4.64
N ARG A 476 50.83 1.25 -5.01
CA ARG A 476 51.72 1.52 -6.14
C ARG A 476 50.98 1.49 -7.47
N ASP A 477 50.09 0.51 -7.65
CA ASP A 477 49.26 0.39 -8.84
C ASP A 477 48.15 1.45 -8.86
N ALA A 478 47.58 1.77 -7.71
CA ALA A 478 46.60 2.83 -7.55
C ALA A 478 47.19 4.21 -7.90
N ALA A 479 48.46 4.48 -7.59
CA ALA A 479 49.15 5.69 -8.01
C ALA A 479 49.23 5.82 -9.54
N ARG A 480 49.42 4.70 -10.26
CA ARG A 480 49.41 4.70 -11.74
C ARG A 480 48.01 4.98 -12.29
N VAL A 481 46.98 4.42 -11.65
CA VAL A 481 45.57 4.71 -12.00
C VAL A 481 45.27 6.19 -11.76
N LEU A 482 45.71 6.77 -10.65
CA LEU A 482 45.56 8.19 -10.37
C LEU A 482 46.23 9.08 -11.42
N GLU A 483 47.45 8.76 -11.84
CA GLU A 483 48.12 9.51 -12.93
C GLU A 483 47.38 9.40 -14.25
N LYS A 484 46.81 8.21 -14.57
CA LYS A 484 45.95 8.04 -15.74
C LYS A 484 44.70 8.92 -15.66
N ILE A 485 44.05 8.97 -14.50
CA ILE A 485 42.90 9.86 -14.25
C ILE A 485 43.33 11.32 -14.49
N ARG A 486 44.42 11.78 -13.86
CA ARG A 486 44.94 13.15 -14.03
C ARG A 486 45.21 13.50 -15.50
N ALA A 487 45.75 12.57 -16.28
CA ALA A 487 46.01 12.76 -17.70
C ALA A 487 44.71 12.94 -18.51
N VAL A 488 43.66 12.17 -18.21
CA VAL A 488 42.34 12.29 -18.86
C VAL A 488 41.71 13.67 -18.59
N PHE A 489 41.76 14.14 -17.34
CA PHE A 489 41.27 15.47 -16.99
C PHE A 489 42.07 16.59 -17.65
N ARG A 490 43.40 16.45 -17.71
CA ARG A 490 44.28 17.40 -18.40
C ARG A 490 43.94 17.48 -19.89
N HIS A 491 43.84 16.33 -20.55
CA HIS A 491 43.49 16.26 -21.97
C HIS A 491 42.13 16.92 -22.26
N TYR A 492 41.12 16.63 -21.44
CA TYR A 492 39.81 17.27 -21.56
C TYR A 492 39.89 18.81 -21.43
N ASN A 493 40.63 19.31 -20.43
CA ASN A 493 40.76 20.75 -20.18
C ASN A 493 41.54 21.48 -21.29
N GLU A 494 42.49 20.82 -21.92
CA GLU A 494 43.28 21.37 -23.02
C GLU A 494 42.52 21.40 -24.36
N HIS A 495 41.65 20.40 -24.62
CA HIS A 495 41.11 20.17 -25.96
C HIS A 495 39.60 20.37 -26.11
N SER A 496 38.80 20.29 -25.03
CA SER A 496 37.33 20.29 -25.17
C SER A 496 36.75 21.65 -25.52
N GLY A 497 37.38 22.75 -25.09
CA GLY A 497 36.80 24.09 -25.18
C GLY A 497 35.55 24.31 -24.32
N ASN A 498 35.10 23.30 -23.57
CA ASN A 498 33.95 23.34 -22.66
C ASN A 498 34.36 23.86 -21.27
N VAL A 499 33.43 23.89 -20.32
CA VAL A 499 33.70 24.29 -18.93
C VAL A 499 34.84 23.41 -18.38
N PRO A 500 35.91 24.01 -17.82
CA PRO A 500 37.05 23.25 -17.35
C PRO A 500 36.64 22.47 -16.10
N VAL A 501 37.02 21.20 -16.04
CA VAL A 501 36.78 20.34 -14.89
C VAL A 501 38.12 20.13 -14.20
N ILE A 502 38.36 20.88 -13.13
CA ILE A 502 39.58 20.79 -12.32
C ILE A 502 39.24 20.03 -11.06
N MET A 503 40.04 19.02 -10.72
CA MET A 503 39.82 18.18 -9.54
C MET A 503 41.08 18.09 -8.68
N SER A 504 40.87 17.98 -7.39
CA SER A 504 41.89 17.60 -6.40
C SER A 504 41.70 16.16 -5.98
N PHE A 505 42.79 15.46 -5.68
CA PHE A 505 42.79 14.02 -5.44
C PHE A 505 43.59 13.65 -4.19
N GLY A 506 43.15 12.62 -3.49
CA GLY A 506 43.87 12.04 -2.37
C GLY A 506 43.84 10.54 -2.48
N LEU A 507 45.01 9.90 -2.46
CA LEU A 507 45.14 8.45 -2.54
C LEU A 507 45.47 7.89 -1.16
N SER A 508 44.87 6.77 -0.79
CA SER A 508 45.18 5.96 0.40
C SER A 508 44.83 4.50 0.11
N GLY A 509 45.15 3.58 1.02
CA GLY A 509 44.78 2.18 0.88
C GLY A 509 44.85 1.39 2.17
N ALA A 510 44.44 0.12 2.10
CA ALA A 510 44.45 -0.80 3.24
C ALA A 510 45.85 -1.04 3.84
N GLU A 511 46.91 -0.75 3.09
CA GLU A 511 48.30 -0.83 3.55
C GLU A 511 48.66 0.25 4.57
N GLU A 512 47.92 1.37 4.59
CA GLU A 512 48.21 2.55 5.42
C GLU A 512 47.28 2.69 6.63
N ALA A 513 46.24 1.87 6.73
CA ALA A 513 45.23 1.97 7.78
C ALA A 513 44.61 0.60 8.12
N PRO A 514 44.21 0.36 9.39
CA PRO A 514 43.64 -0.91 9.82
C PRO A 514 42.25 -1.19 9.23
N SER A 515 41.48 -0.15 8.91
CA SER A 515 40.15 -0.25 8.27
C SER A 515 40.09 0.58 6.98
N LEU A 516 39.24 0.18 6.04
CA LEU A 516 39.00 0.96 4.83
C LEU A 516 38.32 2.31 5.13
N ARG A 517 37.59 2.43 6.24
CA ARG A 517 37.03 3.71 6.70
C ARG A 517 38.13 4.69 7.12
N GLU A 518 39.16 4.21 7.83
CA GLU A 518 40.32 5.02 8.16
C GLU A 518 41.18 5.34 6.92
N ALA A 519 41.30 4.40 5.98
CA ALA A 519 41.97 4.65 4.70
C ALA A 519 41.26 5.76 3.91
N LEU A 520 39.92 5.75 3.85
CA LEU A 520 39.11 6.80 3.23
C LEU A 520 39.35 8.15 3.90
N ALA A 521 39.32 8.22 5.24
CA ALA A 521 39.59 9.46 5.97
C ALA A 521 41.02 9.99 5.74
N LEU A 522 42.00 9.12 5.48
CA LEU A 522 43.35 9.52 5.09
C LEU A 522 43.40 10.04 3.64
N ALA A 523 42.69 9.40 2.71
CA ALA A 523 42.53 9.88 1.33
C ALA A 523 41.86 11.26 1.30
N ASP A 524 40.78 11.47 2.05
CA ASP A 524 40.08 12.76 2.14
C ASP A 524 41.00 13.87 2.66
N ARG A 525 41.79 13.60 3.71
CA ARG A 525 42.77 14.58 4.22
C ARG A 525 43.82 14.95 3.18
N ARG A 526 44.30 13.98 2.39
CA ARG A 526 45.27 14.22 1.30
C ARG A 526 44.64 15.04 0.17
N MET A 527 43.40 14.74 -0.19
CA MET A 527 42.62 15.48 -1.19
C MET A 527 42.43 16.94 -0.75
N LEU A 528 42.02 17.17 0.50
CA LEU A 528 41.83 18.52 1.04
C LEU A 528 43.13 19.32 1.07
N HIS A 529 44.25 18.67 1.41
CA HIS A 529 45.56 19.31 1.36
C HIS A 529 45.93 19.75 -0.07
N GLU A 530 45.70 18.91 -1.08
CA GLU A 530 45.88 19.29 -2.49
C GLU A 530 44.92 20.42 -2.91
N LYS A 531 43.65 20.35 -2.49
CA LYS A 531 42.63 21.36 -2.79
C LYS A 531 43.01 22.73 -2.25
N HIS A 532 43.47 22.79 -1.00
CA HIS A 532 43.96 24.04 -0.42
C HIS A 532 45.20 24.58 -1.14
N GLY A 533 46.17 23.71 -1.46
CA GLY A 533 47.39 24.11 -2.17
C GLY A 533 47.13 24.60 -3.60
N SER A 534 46.09 24.08 -4.27
CA SER A 534 45.75 24.40 -5.66
C SER A 534 44.57 25.39 -5.81
N ARG A 535 44.00 25.88 -4.70
CA ARG A 535 42.78 26.70 -4.68
C ARG A 535 42.89 27.97 -5.53
N LEU A 536 43.97 28.72 -5.35
CA LEU A 536 44.21 29.96 -6.10
C LEU A 536 44.39 29.67 -7.59
N VAL A 537 45.21 28.69 -7.94
CA VAL A 537 45.49 28.33 -9.35
C VAL A 537 44.21 27.89 -10.06
N SER A 538 43.45 27.00 -9.43
CA SER A 538 42.17 26.50 -9.97
C SER A 538 41.15 27.63 -10.12
N GLY A 539 41.05 28.51 -9.11
CA GLY A 539 40.16 29.66 -9.13
C GLY A 539 40.49 30.64 -10.26
N HIS A 540 41.76 30.97 -10.46
CA HIS A 540 42.19 31.85 -11.55
C HIS A 540 41.94 31.24 -12.93
N ALA A 541 42.16 29.93 -13.09
CA ALA A 541 41.90 29.24 -14.36
C ALA A 541 40.40 29.26 -14.73
N ILE A 542 39.52 28.99 -13.74
CA ILE A 542 38.07 29.03 -13.94
C ILE A 542 37.60 30.46 -14.22
N LYS A 543 38.08 31.43 -13.44
CA LYS A 543 37.82 32.86 -13.66
C LYS A 543 38.17 33.27 -15.09
N ALA A 544 39.40 33.03 -15.52
CA ALA A 544 39.86 33.40 -16.87
C ALA A 544 39.03 32.74 -17.98
N TRP A 545 38.56 31.50 -17.75
CA TRP A 545 37.68 30.82 -18.68
C TRP A 545 36.30 31.47 -18.78
N ILE A 546 35.71 31.88 -17.64
CA ILE A 546 34.41 32.55 -17.58
C ILE A 546 34.48 33.91 -18.25
N GLU A 547 35.41 34.78 -17.83
CA GLU A 547 35.55 36.15 -18.33
C GLU A 547 35.84 36.20 -19.84
N LYS A 548 36.53 35.18 -20.38
CA LYS A 548 36.79 35.09 -21.82
C LYS A 548 35.54 34.78 -22.66
N ARG A 549 34.53 34.12 -22.08
CA ARG A 549 33.33 33.62 -22.79
C ARG A 549 32.04 34.32 -22.39
N LYS A 550 32.05 35.05 -21.29
CA LYS A 550 30.93 35.81 -20.75
C LYS A 550 31.40 37.23 -20.51
N ASP A 551 30.59 38.19 -20.90
CA ASP A 551 30.84 39.61 -20.67
C ASP A 551 30.54 39.97 -19.20
N CYS A 552 31.30 39.38 -18.28
CA CYS A 552 31.15 39.55 -16.85
C CYS A 552 32.52 39.52 -16.15
N VAL A 553 32.66 40.27 -15.06
CA VAL A 553 33.86 40.27 -14.21
C VAL A 553 33.63 39.31 -13.04
N VAL A 554 34.56 38.38 -12.84
CA VAL A 554 34.47 37.36 -11.80
C VAL A 554 35.33 37.77 -10.60
N SER A 555 34.71 37.91 -9.44
CA SER A 555 35.41 38.08 -8.16
C SER A 555 35.78 36.74 -7.56
N LEU A 556 37.00 36.64 -7.03
CA LEU A 556 37.51 35.48 -6.27
C LEU A 556 37.46 35.73 -4.75
N GLU A 557 37.01 36.91 -4.31
CA GLU A 557 36.86 37.22 -2.88
C GLU A 557 35.62 36.54 -2.32
N GLU A 558 35.77 35.78 -1.23
CA GLU A 558 34.66 35.11 -0.51
C GLU A 558 33.77 36.09 0.28
N SER A 559 34.05 37.40 0.23
CA SER A 559 33.42 38.46 1.01
C SER A 559 31.95 38.76 0.68
N ARG A 560 31.31 37.99 -0.22
CA ARG A 560 29.87 38.15 -0.52
C ARG A 560 28.93 37.51 0.52
N TYR A 561 29.47 36.88 1.56
CA TYR A 561 28.68 36.15 2.58
C TYR A 561 28.88 36.63 4.03
N ASP A 562 29.62 37.71 4.25
CA ASP A 562 29.63 38.43 5.54
C ASP A 562 28.60 39.56 5.50
N GLY A 563 27.33 39.19 5.60
CA GLY A 563 26.17 40.10 5.66
C GLY A 563 25.01 39.49 6.40
#